data_AF-A0ABD5ZQG9-F1
#
_entry.id   AF-A0ABD5ZQG9-F1
#
_cell.length_a   1.000
_cell.length_b   1.000
_cell.length_c   1.000
_cell.angle_alpha   90.00
_cell.angle_beta   90.00
_cell.angle_gamma   90.00
#
_symmetry.space_group_name_H-M   'P 1'
#
loop_
_entity.id
_entity.type
_entity.pdbx_description
1 polymer ?
#
loop_
_entity_poly.entity_id
_entity_poly.type
_entity_poly.pdbx_seq_one_letter_code
_entity_poly.pdbx_strand_id
1 'polypeptide(L)'
;MSDDEAGYTEYRCTNCGRTTPKNTPPCDRCGGYDFERVEVRASDFDDEIRGGSTLAVVRDNPGVAAGIVVVVLGIVLAALAYGGVLVVADPTGTYRFGTVPAEPVDDDGTLTAGEFRTRVAATHEVERLAWGGTGLDMRVRTEATGGGPVSEEILSVARTYAEYVGSGGEAASLTLTMETPGGEARVTVAAADARAYANGELTDAQYRERVLG
;
A
#
# COMPACT_ATOMS: atom_id res chain seq x y z
N MET A 1 -1.75 -53.89 8.53
CA MET A 1 -0.80 -53.79 9.64
C MET A 1 -1.38 -52.71 10.52
N SER A 2 -1.96 -53.13 11.65
CA SER A 2 -2.66 -52.23 12.56
C SER A 2 -1.60 -51.52 13.40
N ASP A 3 -1.50 -50.20 13.27
CA ASP A 3 -0.60 -49.41 14.09
C ASP A 3 -1.03 -49.53 15.56
N ASP A 4 -0.15 -50.07 16.41
CA ASP A 4 -0.32 -50.08 17.87
C ASP A 4 -0.19 -48.63 18.37
N GLU A 5 -1.30 -47.90 18.40
CA GLU A 5 -1.37 -46.55 18.96
C GLU A 5 -0.96 -46.59 20.45
N ALA A 6 0.07 -45.83 20.83
CA ALA A 6 0.57 -45.79 22.19
C ALA A 6 -0.50 -45.26 23.15
N GLY A 7 -1.11 -46.16 23.93
CA GLY A 7 -2.05 -45.84 25.01
C GLY A 7 -1.50 -46.24 26.38
N TYR A 8 -2.08 -45.67 27.44
CA TYR A 8 -1.83 -46.11 28.81
C TYR A 8 -3.15 -46.42 29.52
N THR A 9 -3.08 -47.31 30.51
CA THR A 9 -4.26 -47.69 31.31
C THR A 9 -4.31 -46.88 32.59
N GLU A 10 -5.47 -46.29 32.88
CA GLU A 10 -5.79 -45.69 34.18
C GLU A 10 -6.98 -46.39 34.84
N TYR A 11 -7.11 -46.24 36.15
CA TYR A 11 -8.23 -46.75 36.94
C TYR A 11 -9.05 -45.58 37.45
N ARG A 12 -10.33 -45.51 37.08
CA ARG A 12 -11.25 -44.44 37.46
C ARG A 12 -12.19 -44.92 38.56
N CYS A 13 -12.21 -44.25 39.70
CA CYS A 13 -13.15 -44.56 40.78
C CYS A 13 -14.59 -44.31 40.31
N THR A 14 -15.47 -45.31 40.42
CA THR A 14 -16.86 -45.20 39.96
C THR A 14 -17.72 -44.27 40.82
N ASN A 15 -17.29 -44.00 42.05
CA ASN A 15 -18.03 -43.16 43.01
C ASN A 15 -17.70 -41.66 42.88
N CYS A 16 -16.43 -41.30 42.63
CA CYS A 16 -16.01 -39.89 42.57
C CYS A 16 -15.28 -39.46 41.28
N GLY A 17 -15.07 -40.38 40.34
CA GLY A 17 -14.42 -40.10 39.04
C GLY A 17 -12.91 -39.85 39.09
N ARG A 18 -12.24 -39.99 40.23
CA ARG A 18 -10.78 -39.81 40.33
C ARG A 18 -10.03 -40.92 39.61
N THR A 19 -9.02 -40.57 38.81
CA THR A 19 -8.18 -41.52 38.08
C THR A 19 -6.83 -41.76 38.75
N THR A 20 -6.32 -42.99 38.68
CA THR A 20 -5.01 -43.42 39.21
C THR A 20 -4.32 -44.39 38.26
N PRO A 21 -2.98 -44.44 38.22
CA PRO A 21 -2.25 -45.35 37.30
C PRO A 21 -2.33 -46.83 37.71
N LYS A 22 -2.77 -47.12 38.94
CA LYS A 22 -2.91 -48.48 39.48
C LYS A 22 -4.23 -48.61 40.23
N ASN A 23 -4.77 -49.83 40.26
CA ASN A 23 -5.97 -50.15 41.04
C ASN A 23 -5.58 -50.27 42.52
N THR A 24 -5.77 -49.21 43.28
CA THR A 24 -5.38 -49.13 44.69
C THR A 24 -6.59 -48.76 45.54
N PRO A 25 -7.49 -49.71 45.86
CA PRO A 25 -8.57 -49.47 46.80
C PRO A 25 -8.03 -49.45 48.25
N PRO A 26 -8.55 -48.60 49.16
CA PRO A 26 -9.67 -47.65 48.96
C PRO A 26 -9.25 -46.37 48.21
N CYS A 27 -10.20 -45.71 47.55
CA CYS A 27 -9.95 -44.44 46.86
C CYS A 27 -9.56 -43.34 47.86
N ASP A 28 -8.36 -42.75 47.69
CA ASP A 28 -7.82 -41.69 48.56
C ASP A 28 -8.70 -40.44 48.69
N ARG A 29 -9.65 -40.23 47.77
CA ARG A 29 -10.56 -39.06 47.81
C ARG A 29 -11.86 -39.34 48.55
N CYS A 30 -12.50 -40.48 48.31
CA CYS A 30 -13.87 -40.74 48.79
C CYS A 30 -14.03 -42.05 49.57
N GLY A 31 -12.97 -42.86 49.70
CA GLY A 31 -13.00 -44.15 50.38
C GLY A 31 -13.72 -45.28 49.61
N GLY A 32 -14.18 -45.04 48.38
CA GLY A 32 -14.82 -46.07 47.55
C GLY A 32 -13.85 -47.17 47.12
N TYR A 33 -14.36 -48.40 46.93
CA TYR A 33 -13.55 -49.57 46.59
C TYR A 33 -13.61 -49.95 45.11
N ASP A 34 -14.56 -49.40 44.38
CA ASP A 34 -14.82 -49.77 42.99
C ASP A 34 -14.10 -48.83 42.01
N PHE A 35 -13.31 -49.45 41.12
CA PHE A 35 -12.57 -48.78 40.06
C PHE A 35 -12.84 -49.46 38.71
N GLU A 36 -13.11 -48.64 37.71
CA GLU A 36 -13.22 -49.06 36.32
C GLU A 36 -11.87 -48.86 35.62
N ARG A 37 -11.45 -49.84 34.82
CA ARG A 37 -10.24 -49.73 33.99
C ARG A 37 -10.59 -48.94 32.74
N VAL A 38 -9.90 -47.83 32.53
CA VAL A 38 -10.04 -46.97 31.36
C VAL A 38 -8.74 -47.04 30.56
N GLU A 39 -8.84 -47.33 29.27
CA GLU A 39 -7.72 -47.25 28.34
C GLU A 39 -7.71 -45.86 27.73
N VAL A 40 -6.66 -45.08 28.00
CA VAL A 40 -6.45 -43.75 27.43
C VAL A 40 -5.53 -43.89 26.22
N ARG A 41 -6.00 -43.44 25.07
CA ARG A 41 -5.30 -43.50 23.79
C ARG A 41 -4.83 -42.11 23.36
N ALA A 42 -3.83 -42.06 22.47
CA ALA A 42 -3.34 -40.78 21.95
C ALA A 42 -4.45 -40.03 21.18
N SER A 43 -5.30 -40.76 20.46
CA SER A 43 -6.49 -40.24 19.77
C SER A 43 -7.51 -39.56 20.68
N ASP A 44 -7.57 -39.89 21.97
CA ASP A 44 -8.45 -39.22 22.94
C ASP A 44 -8.03 -37.75 23.16
N PHE A 45 -6.76 -37.41 22.91
CA PHE A 45 -6.24 -36.04 22.99
C PHE A 45 -6.25 -35.31 21.65
N ASP A 46 -6.32 -36.03 20.52
CA ASP A 46 -6.31 -35.43 19.18
C ASP A 46 -7.53 -34.52 18.94
N ASP A 47 -8.69 -34.83 19.53
CA ASP A 47 -9.88 -33.98 19.43
C ASP A 47 -9.76 -32.69 20.27
N GLU A 48 -9.03 -32.72 21.39
CA GLU A 48 -8.85 -31.58 22.30
C GLU A 48 -7.68 -30.67 21.89
N ILE A 49 -6.65 -31.23 21.22
CA ILE A 49 -5.45 -30.52 20.76
C ILE A 49 -5.55 -30.03 19.30
N ARG A 50 -6.65 -30.30 18.58
CA ARG A 50 -6.92 -29.60 17.31
C ARG A 50 -7.12 -28.10 17.59
N GLY A 51 -6.02 -27.35 17.54
CA GLY A 51 -6.03 -25.90 17.53
C GLY A 51 -7.06 -25.42 16.52
N GLY A 52 -7.95 -24.52 16.97
CA GLY A 52 -9.11 -24.10 16.18
C GLY A 52 -8.71 -23.80 14.73
N SER A 53 -9.41 -24.40 13.76
CA SER A 53 -9.04 -24.22 12.36
C SER A 53 -9.13 -22.75 11.97
N THR A 54 -8.22 -22.27 11.15
CA THR A 54 -8.27 -20.90 10.59
C THR A 54 -9.60 -20.62 9.88
N LEU A 55 -10.22 -21.65 9.30
CA LEU A 55 -11.55 -21.58 8.71
C LEU A 55 -12.65 -21.34 9.77
N ALA A 56 -12.54 -21.98 10.94
CA ALA A 56 -13.47 -21.76 12.05
C ALA A 56 -13.36 -20.31 12.57
N VAL A 57 -12.14 -19.80 12.74
CA VAL A 57 -11.90 -18.39 13.13
C VAL A 57 -12.54 -17.42 12.15
N VAL A 58 -12.41 -17.65 10.84
CA VAL A 58 -13.02 -16.82 9.79
C VAL A 58 -14.55 -16.90 9.82
N ARG A 59 -15.10 -18.10 10.02
CA ARG A 59 -16.56 -18.32 10.05
C ARG A 59 -17.21 -17.65 11.27
N ASP A 60 -16.56 -17.73 12.42
CA ASP A 60 -17.05 -17.15 13.67
C ASP A 60 -16.84 -15.63 13.73
N ASN A 61 -15.97 -15.07 12.86
CA ASN A 61 -15.63 -13.65 12.82
C ASN A 61 -15.68 -13.08 11.39
N PRO A 62 -16.85 -13.04 10.73
CA PRO A 62 -16.95 -12.59 9.34
C PRO A 62 -16.51 -11.13 9.15
N GLY A 63 -16.70 -10.27 10.16
CA GLY A 63 -16.23 -8.88 10.12
C GLY A 63 -14.71 -8.75 10.12
N VAL A 64 -14.00 -9.59 10.90
CA VAL A 64 -12.53 -9.62 10.92
C VAL A 64 -12.01 -10.14 9.58
N ALA A 65 -12.61 -11.20 9.04
CA ALA A 65 -12.25 -11.74 7.74
C ALA A 65 -12.46 -10.71 6.61
N ALA A 66 -13.59 -10.02 6.60
CA ALA A 66 -13.85 -8.94 5.65
C ALA A 66 -12.84 -7.80 5.79
N GLY A 67 -12.51 -7.40 7.02
CA GLY A 67 -11.49 -6.39 7.30
C GLY A 67 -10.11 -6.79 6.76
N ILE A 68 -9.68 -8.04 6.98
CA ILE A 68 -8.42 -8.57 6.44
C ILE A 68 -8.43 -8.52 4.91
N VAL A 69 -9.51 -8.95 4.26
CA VAL A 69 -9.62 -8.93 2.79
C VAL A 69 -9.51 -7.51 2.26
N VAL A 70 -10.19 -6.53 2.88
CA VAL A 70 -10.11 -5.12 2.48
C VAL A 70 -8.69 -4.58 2.63
N VAL A 71 -8.02 -4.87 3.74
CA VAL A 71 -6.63 -4.44 3.98
C VAL A 71 -5.68 -5.05 2.94
N VAL A 72 -5.77 -6.36 2.70
CA VAL A 72 -4.94 -7.04 1.71
C VAL A 72 -5.19 -6.48 0.32
N LEU A 73 -6.45 -6.28 -0.06
CA LEU A 73 -6.79 -5.66 -1.35
C LEU A 73 -6.22 -4.24 -1.45
N GLY A 74 -6.33 -3.44 -0.40
CA GLY A 74 -5.73 -2.11 -0.33
C GLY A 74 -4.20 -2.13 -0.52
N ILE A 75 -3.50 -3.08 0.13
CA ILE A 75 -2.04 -3.26 -0.03
C ILE A 75 -1.69 -3.64 -1.47
N VAL A 76 -2.43 -4.56 -2.08
CA VAL A 76 -2.21 -4.97 -3.48
C VAL A 76 -2.42 -3.78 -4.42
N LEU A 77 -3.51 -3.03 -4.26
CA LEU A 77 -3.79 -1.84 -5.07
C LEU A 77 -2.70 -0.78 -4.92
N ALA A 78 -2.24 -0.52 -3.69
CA ALA A 78 -1.16 0.43 -3.41
C ALA A 78 0.16 -0.01 -4.08
N ALA A 79 0.50 -1.30 -4.03
CA ALA A 79 1.69 -1.83 -4.67
C ALA A 79 1.63 -1.71 -6.21
N LEU A 80 0.47 -2.01 -6.81
CA LEU A 80 0.23 -1.85 -8.25
C LEU A 80 0.29 -0.38 -8.67
N ALA A 81 -0.27 0.52 -7.86
CA ALA A 81 -0.22 1.96 -8.11
C ALA A 81 1.19 2.53 -8.04
N TYR A 82 1.97 2.09 -7.04
CA TYR A 82 3.38 2.45 -6.92
C TYR A 82 4.18 1.97 -8.14
N GLY A 83 3.90 0.76 -8.63
CA GLY A 83 4.51 0.19 -9.82
C GLY A 83 4.09 0.81 -11.15
N GLY A 84 3.13 1.75 -11.16
CA GLY A 84 2.64 2.40 -12.38
C GLY A 84 1.72 1.54 -13.24
N VAL A 85 1.12 0.49 -12.67
CA VAL A 85 0.14 -0.36 -13.36
C VAL A 85 -1.23 0.32 -13.44
N LEU A 86 -1.60 1.08 -12.40
CA LEU A 86 -2.85 1.81 -12.33
C LEU A 86 -2.69 3.10 -11.52
N VAL A 87 -3.61 4.04 -11.72
CA VAL A 87 -3.79 5.19 -10.83
C VAL A 87 -5.08 4.97 -10.04
N VAL A 88 -4.98 5.05 -8.71
CA VAL A 88 -6.13 4.93 -7.82
C VAL A 88 -6.74 6.31 -7.64
N ALA A 89 -8.04 6.43 -7.85
CA ALA A 89 -8.79 7.64 -7.54
C ALA A 89 -9.76 7.36 -6.38
N ASP A 90 -10.06 8.38 -5.59
CA ASP A 90 -11.17 8.31 -4.65
C ASP A 90 -12.52 8.27 -5.40
N PRO A 91 -13.64 7.90 -4.75
CA PRO A 91 -14.94 7.78 -5.41
C PRO A 91 -15.44 9.04 -6.10
N THR A 92 -14.96 10.22 -5.67
CA THR A 92 -15.31 11.51 -6.30
C THR A 92 -14.38 11.86 -7.46
N GLY A 93 -13.25 11.15 -7.62
CA GLY A 93 -12.24 11.42 -8.63
C GLY A 93 -11.35 12.63 -8.33
N THR A 94 -11.47 13.21 -7.14
CA THR A 94 -10.76 14.44 -6.71
C THR A 94 -9.31 14.16 -6.33
N TYR A 95 -9.07 13.08 -5.58
CA TYR A 95 -7.77 12.65 -5.11
C TYR A 95 -7.31 11.44 -5.91
N ARG A 96 -6.08 11.50 -6.41
CA ARG A 96 -5.45 10.46 -7.22
C ARG A 96 -4.10 10.08 -6.63
N PHE A 97 -3.76 8.81 -6.76
CA PHE A 97 -2.51 8.25 -6.26
C PHE A 97 -1.98 7.21 -7.23
N GLY A 98 -0.69 7.30 -7.55
CA GLY A 98 -0.01 6.30 -8.38
C GLY A 98 0.92 6.93 -9.41
N THR A 99 1.88 6.14 -9.88
CA THR A 99 2.84 6.57 -10.89
C THR A 99 2.13 6.78 -12.23
N VAL A 100 2.47 7.88 -12.91
CA VAL A 100 1.96 8.23 -14.24
C VAL A 100 2.94 7.68 -15.29
N PRO A 101 2.54 6.70 -16.14
CA PRO A 101 3.38 6.19 -17.20
C PRO A 101 3.64 7.27 -18.28
N ALA A 102 4.71 7.11 -19.05
CA ALA A 102 4.95 7.96 -20.22
C ALA A 102 4.01 7.53 -21.35
N GLU A 103 3.33 8.49 -21.96
CA GLU A 103 2.41 8.25 -23.08
C GLU A 103 2.89 9.01 -24.32
N PRO A 104 2.78 8.44 -25.54
CA PRO A 104 3.11 9.15 -26.76
C PRO A 104 2.28 10.44 -26.87
N VAL A 105 2.91 11.55 -27.22
CA VAL A 105 2.21 12.81 -27.47
C VAL A 105 1.44 12.69 -28.78
N ASP A 106 0.15 12.97 -28.75
CA ASP A 106 -0.68 13.15 -29.94
C ASP A 106 -1.05 14.62 -30.18
N ASP A 107 -1.67 14.90 -31.33
CA ASP A 107 -2.04 16.26 -31.76
C ASP A 107 -3.54 16.54 -31.54
N ASP A 108 -4.14 16.01 -30.46
CA ASP A 108 -5.57 16.21 -30.16
C ASP A 108 -5.89 17.59 -29.54
N GLY A 109 -4.86 18.38 -29.25
CA GLY A 109 -4.96 19.73 -28.68
C GLY A 109 -5.12 19.76 -27.16
N THR A 110 -5.12 18.59 -26.51
CA THR A 110 -5.00 18.42 -25.07
C THR A 110 -3.61 17.90 -24.70
N LEU A 111 -3.29 17.86 -23.41
CA LEU A 111 -2.07 17.21 -22.95
C LEU A 111 -2.43 16.43 -21.70
N THR A 112 -2.34 15.11 -21.75
CA THR A 112 -2.54 14.27 -20.56
C THR A 112 -1.33 14.38 -19.63
N ALA A 113 -1.47 13.87 -18.40
CA ALA A 113 -0.32 13.79 -17.49
C ALA A 113 0.79 12.87 -18.04
N GLY A 114 0.43 11.82 -18.79
CA GLY A 114 1.38 10.90 -19.41
C GLY A 114 2.13 11.52 -20.58
N GLU A 115 1.45 12.33 -21.39
CA GLU A 115 2.06 13.09 -22.48
C GLU A 115 2.92 14.24 -21.97
N PHE A 116 2.46 14.93 -20.92
CA PHE A 116 3.25 15.92 -20.18
C PHE A 116 4.58 15.31 -19.70
N ARG A 117 4.54 14.10 -19.12
CA ARG A 117 5.75 13.36 -18.74
C ARG A 117 6.68 13.17 -19.93
N THR A 118 6.14 12.70 -21.06
CA THR A 118 6.92 12.45 -22.29
C THR A 118 7.55 13.73 -22.83
N ARG A 119 6.83 14.85 -22.78
CA ARG A 119 7.32 16.15 -23.25
C ARG A 119 8.45 16.69 -22.38
N VAL A 120 8.37 16.51 -21.06
CA VAL A 120 9.48 16.84 -20.15
C VAL A 120 10.65 15.87 -20.34
N ALA A 121 10.37 14.57 -20.51
CA ALA A 121 11.40 13.55 -20.71
C ALA A 121 12.18 13.70 -22.04
N ALA A 122 11.67 14.48 -22.99
CA ALA A 122 12.39 14.78 -24.23
C ALA A 122 13.64 15.66 -24.01
N THR A 123 13.68 16.45 -22.92
CA THR A 123 14.80 17.35 -22.61
C THR A 123 15.42 17.12 -21.24
N HIS A 124 14.74 16.38 -20.35
CA HIS A 124 15.15 16.17 -18.96
C HIS A 124 15.12 14.69 -18.58
N GLU A 125 15.98 14.26 -17.66
CA GLU A 125 15.96 12.89 -17.15
C GLU A 125 14.86 12.74 -16.07
N VAL A 126 13.64 12.41 -16.50
CA VAL A 126 12.50 12.21 -15.58
C VAL A 126 12.57 10.84 -14.91
N GLU A 127 12.82 10.82 -13.62
CA GLU A 127 12.84 9.58 -12.83
C GLU A 127 11.42 9.07 -12.54
N ARG A 128 10.53 9.99 -12.16
CA ARG A 128 9.17 9.67 -11.74
C ARG A 128 8.24 10.85 -12.00
N LEU A 129 7.05 10.54 -12.49
CA LEU A 129 5.88 11.38 -12.35
C LEU A 129 4.81 10.55 -11.64
N ALA A 130 4.12 11.11 -10.66
CA ALA A 130 3.03 10.44 -9.96
C ALA A 130 1.93 11.43 -9.59
N TRP A 131 0.71 10.93 -9.44
CA TRP A 131 -0.34 11.65 -8.75
C TRP A 131 -0.14 11.56 -7.23
N GLY A 132 -0.23 12.71 -6.57
CA GLY A 132 -0.16 12.88 -5.12
C GLY A 132 -1.34 13.74 -4.64
N GLY A 133 -2.48 13.10 -4.37
CA GLY A 133 -3.70 13.80 -4.00
C GLY A 133 -4.28 14.57 -5.19
N THR A 134 -4.34 15.89 -5.10
CA THR A 134 -4.90 16.75 -6.18
C THR A 134 -3.86 17.24 -7.18
N GLY A 135 -2.57 16.96 -6.94
CA GLY A 135 -1.45 17.46 -7.74
C GLY A 135 -0.57 16.35 -8.31
N LEU A 136 0.41 16.77 -9.10
CA LEU A 136 1.47 15.92 -9.63
C LEU A 136 2.75 16.09 -8.83
N ASP A 137 3.43 14.99 -8.55
CA ASP A 137 4.78 14.96 -7.99
C ASP A 137 5.75 14.46 -9.06
N MET A 138 6.68 15.31 -9.47
CA MET A 138 7.70 15.00 -10.47
C MET A 138 9.10 15.01 -9.83
N ARG A 139 9.89 13.99 -10.15
CA ARG A 139 11.33 13.93 -9.86
C ARG A 139 12.12 13.92 -11.17
N VAL A 140 13.08 14.83 -11.26
CA VAL A 140 13.96 14.99 -12.41
C VAL A 140 15.39 14.97 -11.90
N ARG A 141 16.25 14.17 -12.54
CA ARG A 141 17.69 14.21 -12.33
C ARG A 141 18.31 15.23 -13.27
N THR A 142 19.28 15.99 -12.77
CA THR A 142 20.05 16.95 -13.55
C THR A 142 21.52 16.94 -13.20
N GLU A 143 22.36 17.23 -14.19
CA GLU A 143 23.80 17.48 -14.01
C GLU A 143 24.11 18.96 -13.72
N ALA A 144 23.09 19.83 -13.79
CA ALA A 144 23.23 21.25 -13.52
C ALA A 144 23.82 21.50 -12.12
N THR A 145 24.82 22.37 -12.06
CA THR A 145 25.47 22.77 -10.81
C THR A 145 25.27 24.26 -10.55
N GLY A 146 24.84 24.59 -9.34
CA GLY A 146 24.56 25.96 -8.92
C GLY A 146 23.11 26.41 -9.17
N GLY A 147 22.67 27.43 -8.43
CA GLY A 147 21.27 27.84 -8.39
C GLY A 147 20.71 28.38 -9.71
N GLY A 148 21.53 29.07 -10.52
CA GLY A 148 21.10 29.64 -11.81
C GLY A 148 20.68 28.57 -12.82
N PRO A 149 21.57 27.65 -13.21
CA PRO A 149 21.24 26.57 -14.14
C PRO A 149 20.07 25.69 -13.68
N VAL A 150 20.04 25.33 -12.39
CA VAL A 150 18.92 24.56 -11.81
C VAL A 150 17.60 25.32 -11.91
N SER A 151 17.62 26.64 -11.69
CA SER A 151 16.43 27.49 -11.84
C SER A 151 15.94 27.54 -13.29
N GLU A 152 16.84 27.57 -14.28
CA GLU A 152 16.44 27.54 -15.70
C GLU A 152 15.76 26.23 -16.10
N GLU A 153 16.25 25.10 -15.60
CA GLU A 153 15.61 23.80 -15.82
C GLU A 153 14.26 23.69 -15.11
N ILE A 154 14.16 24.19 -13.87
CA ILE A 154 12.87 24.31 -13.16
C ILE A 154 11.87 25.09 -14.00
N LEU A 155 12.27 26.24 -14.55
CA LEU A 155 11.40 27.07 -15.39
C LEU A 155 11.05 26.37 -16.71
N SER A 156 11.98 25.61 -17.29
CA SER A 156 11.69 24.79 -18.47
C SER A 156 10.56 23.81 -18.18
N VAL A 157 10.64 23.05 -17.08
CA VAL A 157 9.58 22.10 -16.68
C VAL A 157 8.28 22.84 -16.33
N ALA A 158 8.36 23.96 -15.59
CA ALA A 158 7.20 24.75 -15.20
C ALA A 158 6.44 25.35 -16.40
N ARG A 159 7.14 25.69 -17.49
CA ARG A 159 6.50 26.14 -18.74
C ARG A 159 5.78 24.99 -19.45
N THR A 160 6.40 23.81 -19.52
CA THR A 160 5.72 22.61 -20.03
C THR A 160 4.49 22.24 -19.18
N TYR A 161 4.56 22.45 -17.86
CA TYR A 161 3.40 22.29 -16.98
C TYR A 161 2.30 23.31 -17.26
N ALA A 162 2.66 24.55 -17.61
CA ALA A 162 1.67 25.53 -18.04
C ALA A 162 0.98 25.14 -19.36
N GLU A 163 1.72 24.54 -20.32
CA GLU A 163 1.11 23.93 -21.51
C GLU A 163 0.10 22.85 -21.13
N TYR A 164 0.47 21.95 -20.21
CA TYR A 164 -0.41 20.90 -19.68
C TYR A 164 -1.70 21.44 -19.07
N VAL A 165 -1.60 22.41 -18.17
CA VAL A 165 -2.80 22.94 -17.50
C VAL A 165 -3.62 23.81 -18.46
N GLY A 166 -2.96 24.56 -19.35
CA GLY A 166 -3.61 25.40 -20.37
C GLY A 166 -4.42 24.61 -21.39
N SER A 167 -4.02 23.37 -21.68
CA SER A 167 -4.73 22.46 -22.59
C SER A 167 -5.83 21.63 -21.91
N GLY A 168 -6.13 21.89 -20.63
CA GLY A 168 -7.19 21.21 -19.88
C GLY A 168 -6.70 20.27 -18.77
N GLY A 169 -5.40 20.24 -18.49
CA GLY A 169 -4.82 19.45 -17.40
C GLY A 169 -5.47 19.69 -16.03
N GLU A 170 -5.76 18.60 -15.34
CA GLU A 170 -6.56 18.60 -14.11
C GLU A 170 -5.76 18.79 -12.82
N ALA A 171 -4.42 18.67 -12.86
CA ALA A 171 -3.60 18.77 -11.65
C ALA A 171 -3.69 20.18 -11.04
N ALA A 172 -3.97 20.25 -9.75
CA ALA A 172 -4.08 21.52 -9.00
C ALA A 172 -2.71 22.18 -8.74
N SER A 173 -1.64 21.38 -8.74
CA SER A 173 -0.26 21.85 -8.60
C SER A 173 0.72 20.81 -9.17
N LEU A 174 1.95 21.25 -9.41
CA LEU A 174 3.11 20.40 -9.68
C LEU A 174 4.16 20.61 -8.61
N THR A 175 4.44 19.59 -7.80
CA THR A 175 5.64 19.54 -6.96
C THR A 175 6.78 18.99 -7.80
N LEU A 176 7.76 19.82 -8.11
CA LEU A 176 8.96 19.41 -8.83
C LEU A 176 10.13 19.30 -7.85
N THR A 177 10.77 18.14 -7.82
CA THR A 177 12.03 17.91 -7.10
C THR A 177 13.13 17.65 -8.14
N MET A 178 14.11 18.54 -8.18
CA MET A 178 15.32 18.43 -9.00
C MET A 178 16.42 17.79 -8.16
N GLU A 179 16.87 16.60 -8.56
CA GLU A 179 18.03 15.94 -7.96
C GLU A 179 19.30 16.40 -8.68
N THR A 180 20.16 17.11 -7.95
CA THR A 180 21.43 17.64 -8.44
C THR A 180 22.59 16.87 -7.81
N PRO A 181 23.83 16.97 -8.33
CA PRO A 181 24.99 16.35 -7.70
C PRO A 181 25.27 16.87 -6.27
N GLY A 182 24.79 18.08 -5.93
CA GLY A 182 25.02 18.74 -4.64
C GLY A 182 23.87 18.64 -3.63
N GLY A 183 22.77 17.97 -3.97
CA GLY A 183 21.56 17.90 -3.14
C GLY A 183 20.28 17.96 -3.98
N GLU A 184 19.15 18.31 -3.37
CA GLU A 184 17.87 18.48 -4.06
C GLU A 184 17.37 19.93 -3.99
N ALA A 185 16.72 20.38 -5.06
CA ALA A 185 15.91 21.60 -5.07
C ALA A 185 14.44 21.22 -5.27
N ARG A 186 13.55 21.74 -4.42
CA ARG A 186 12.11 21.46 -4.51
C ARG A 186 11.33 22.75 -4.69
N VAL A 187 10.41 22.74 -5.64
CA VAL A 187 9.50 23.85 -5.94
C VAL A 187 8.09 23.31 -6.13
N THR A 188 7.08 24.13 -5.82
CA THR A 188 5.68 23.81 -6.11
C THR A 188 5.10 24.88 -7.02
N VAL A 189 4.59 24.47 -8.18
CA VAL A 189 3.95 25.35 -9.16
C VAL A 189 2.45 25.20 -9.03
N ALA A 190 1.75 26.30 -8.74
CA ALA A 190 0.28 26.28 -8.65
C ALA A 190 -0.34 26.28 -10.06
N ALA A 191 -1.39 25.48 -10.25
CA ALA A 191 -2.11 25.44 -11.52
C ALA A 191 -2.75 26.79 -11.89
N ALA A 192 -3.12 27.61 -10.90
CA ALA A 192 -3.66 28.95 -11.15
C ALA A 192 -2.63 29.86 -11.85
N ASP A 193 -1.39 29.90 -11.35
CA ASP A 193 -0.31 30.68 -11.96
C ASP A 193 0.08 30.11 -13.33
N ALA A 194 0.14 28.78 -13.45
CA ALA A 194 0.43 28.11 -14.70
C ALA A 194 -0.63 28.41 -15.77
N ARG A 195 -1.93 28.41 -15.43
CA ARG A 195 -3.02 28.83 -16.33
C ARG A 195 -2.91 30.29 -16.71
N ALA A 196 -2.66 31.17 -15.74
CA ALA A 196 -2.51 32.59 -16.01
C ALA A 196 -1.34 32.84 -16.99
N TYR A 197 -0.22 32.12 -16.86
CA TYR A 197 0.87 32.15 -17.83
C TYR A 197 0.46 31.59 -19.20
N ALA A 198 -0.20 30.44 -19.26
CA ALA A 198 -0.67 29.83 -20.50
C ALA A 198 -1.65 30.72 -21.28
N ASN A 199 -2.50 31.47 -20.56
CA ASN A 199 -3.45 32.42 -21.13
C ASN A 199 -2.81 33.78 -21.52
N GLY A 200 -1.51 33.97 -21.24
CA GLY A 200 -0.80 35.23 -21.48
C GLY A 200 -1.12 36.35 -20.48
N GLU A 201 -1.73 36.03 -19.34
CA GLU A 201 -2.04 36.99 -18.26
C GLU A 201 -0.81 37.29 -17.41
N LEU A 202 0.12 36.35 -17.31
CA LEU A 202 1.44 36.55 -16.71
C LEU A 202 2.52 36.62 -17.79
N THR A 203 3.40 37.62 -17.68
CA THR A 203 4.63 37.65 -18.46
C THR A 203 5.61 36.57 -17.99
N ASP A 204 6.60 36.21 -18.82
CA ASP A 204 7.66 35.26 -18.42
C ASP A 204 8.43 35.71 -17.17
N ALA A 205 8.64 37.02 -17.00
CA ALA A 205 9.28 37.57 -15.81
C ALA A 205 8.44 37.36 -14.54
N GLN A 206 7.13 37.63 -14.62
CA GLN A 206 6.21 37.43 -13.50
C GLN A 206 6.04 35.94 -13.18
N TYR A 207 5.93 35.08 -14.19
CA TYR A 207 5.81 33.64 -13.98
C TYR A 207 7.08 33.07 -13.33
N ARG A 208 8.26 33.52 -13.77
CA ARG A 208 9.53 33.18 -13.12
C ARG A 208 9.53 33.54 -11.64
N GLU A 209 9.09 34.76 -11.30
CA GLU A 209 8.99 35.22 -9.91
C GLU A 209 7.99 34.39 -9.10
N ARG A 210 6.85 33.98 -9.68
CA ARG A 210 5.87 33.10 -9.01
C ARG A 210 6.42 31.70 -8.72
N VAL A 211 7.23 31.16 -9.64
CA VAL A 211 7.79 29.81 -9.53
C VAL A 211 8.98 29.77 -8.59
N LEU A 212 9.90 30.75 -8.67
CA LEU A 212 11.18 30.71 -7.96
C LEU A 212 11.29 31.64 -6.75
N GLY A 213 10.32 32.55 -6.56
CA GLY A 213 10.32 33.58 -5.52
C GLY A 213 9.79 33.14 -4.15
#